data_AF-A0A3Q9XWQ6-F1
#
_entry.id   AF-A0A3Q9XWQ6-F1
#
_cell.length_a   1.000
_cell.length_b   1.000
_cell.length_c   1.000
_cell.angle_alpha   90.00
_cell.angle_beta   90.00
_cell.angle_gamma   90.00
#
_symmetry.space_group_name_H-M   'P 1'
#
loop_
_entity.id
_entity.type
_entity.pdbx_description
1 polymer ?
#
loop_
_entity_poly.entity_id
_entity_poly.type
_entity_poly.pdbx_seq_one_letter_code
_entity_poly.pdbx_strand_id
1 'polypeptide(L)'
;MPAFKVVNTVHEIALNHRWVPATKFSSKNRIVDEKGDKVSSDYKGRRYRIIEKRERMFSTFERMRRGFMGILEVVNTLCLALFSKSVRNLFTKSKENMRFAVLEEQTRFKLEEGRVIYLEPKLLFGGTKISEDQELNIAVVRRDGKQKLIPVTHAKFGRECKIYEGSVLEALLKIAQQEPHYCFSFDRHYGSPIGHFLKHANNSILTEEEFFKFILEKDGAGTPRICTLNSASTLEALNIIKEKNLPINLNDKTSEGKTLFTLWAGKGNADITKLMLELDPSVIEQAQGQINSAFVEAALNGSKEEADLLLDAMGKKGIILSPEEVWIRRAFQNDSSFSEEEFINVEEDLKIKIFFVANAFANEDIVKKLKHLGMDTVPLFWPGPSILASNMDIITTKNIVEGFLKGLRKGGLLLTAEEFNKLDKSKYISKIDQIGRIQGKKFIEKLVQENGLKYIKVPKKIAVINEGVKSISFSVASSLELIPQEDQLTIYAERVKPVSRKLSLEEAIEFMIILEKTGYNDFFGRNFFFAEDGIYFIDTEYKDFAPTRPQWGSIKTIKNLVDPKDAEKFLAEYEKRKEAYDKEKESREAQQKKYRAAFENPYTMLTTGYAGHEFAFQLCSLA
;
A
#
# COMPACT_ATOMS: atom_id res chain seq x y z
N MET A 1 2.57 -59.53 5.09
CA MET A 1 3.16 -58.19 5.29
C MET A 1 4.60 -58.33 5.74
N PRO A 2 5.61 -57.75 5.08
CA PRO A 2 6.84 -57.42 5.77
C PRO A 2 6.62 -56.07 6.47
N ALA A 3 6.06 -56.08 7.67
CA ALA A 3 6.00 -54.90 8.53
C ALA A 3 7.42 -54.61 9.03
N PHE A 4 8.07 -53.60 8.48
CA PHE A 4 9.24 -53.03 9.12
C PHE A 4 8.79 -52.29 10.39
N LYS A 5 9.63 -52.23 11.42
CA LYS A 5 9.37 -51.41 12.59
C LYS A 5 9.91 -50.00 12.35
N VAL A 6 9.08 -48.99 12.60
CA VAL A 6 9.51 -47.60 12.61
C VAL A 6 10.21 -47.33 13.93
N VAL A 7 11.41 -46.78 13.87
CA VAL A 7 12.20 -46.34 15.03
C VAL A 7 12.66 -44.90 14.79
N ASN A 8 12.83 -44.11 15.83
CA ASN A 8 13.33 -42.74 15.69
C ASN A 8 14.84 -42.74 15.46
N THR A 9 15.56 -43.66 16.11
CA THR A 9 17.01 -43.79 15.98
C THR A 9 17.45 -45.26 15.99
N VAL A 10 18.69 -45.52 15.54
CA VAL A 10 19.29 -46.87 15.56
C VAL A 10 19.38 -47.42 17.00
N HIS A 11 19.49 -46.55 18.01
CA HIS A 11 19.65 -46.94 19.41
C HIS A 11 18.37 -47.52 20.03
N GLU A 12 17.20 -47.28 19.44
CA GLU A 12 15.93 -47.87 19.89
C GLU A 12 15.75 -49.34 19.47
N ILE A 13 16.69 -49.89 18.68
CA ILE A 13 16.65 -51.29 18.23
C ILE A 13 17.14 -52.19 19.37
N ALA A 14 16.37 -52.27 20.45
CA ALA A 14 16.57 -53.16 21.58
C ALA A 14 15.87 -54.51 21.30
N LEU A 15 16.61 -55.46 20.73
CA LEU A 15 16.16 -56.84 20.58
C LEU A 15 16.99 -57.76 21.48
N ASN A 16 16.42 -58.92 21.85
CA ASN A 16 17.18 -59.92 22.59
C ASN A 16 18.39 -60.43 21.78
N HIS A 17 19.38 -60.99 22.47
CA HIS A 17 20.66 -61.46 21.90
C HIS A 17 20.54 -62.50 20.77
N ARG A 18 19.33 -63.05 20.53
CA ARG A 18 19.09 -64.01 19.44
C ARG A 18 18.94 -63.33 18.07
N TRP A 19 18.76 -62.02 18.01
CA TRP A 19 18.65 -61.25 16.77
C TRP A 19 20.00 -60.64 16.37
N VAL A 20 20.61 -61.20 15.33
CA VAL A 20 21.90 -60.73 14.80
C VAL A 20 21.70 -59.87 13.55
N PRO A 21 22.58 -58.89 13.26
CA PRO A 21 22.54 -58.16 11.99
C PRO A 21 22.62 -59.10 10.79
N ALA A 22 21.81 -58.84 9.75
CA ALA A 22 21.82 -59.64 8.53
C ALA A 22 23.17 -59.52 7.79
N THR A 23 23.80 -60.65 7.46
CA THR A 23 25.06 -60.66 6.68
C THR A 23 24.89 -60.13 5.24
N LYS A 24 23.67 -60.20 4.68
CA LYS A 24 23.33 -59.64 3.37
C LYS A 24 22.08 -58.74 3.47
N PHE A 25 22.24 -57.45 3.19
CA PHE A 25 21.19 -56.45 3.29
C PHE A 25 21.17 -55.45 2.11
N SER A 26 20.74 -55.92 0.93
CA SER A 26 20.66 -55.13 -0.31
C SER A 26 19.58 -54.04 -0.35
N SER A 27 18.81 -53.86 0.73
CA SER A 27 17.74 -52.86 0.84
C SER A 27 18.04 -51.76 1.85
N LYS A 28 19.28 -51.67 2.34
CA LYS A 28 19.73 -50.56 3.18
C LYS A 28 19.55 -49.25 2.42
N ASN A 29 19.02 -48.23 3.10
CA ASN A 29 18.67 -46.91 2.57
C ASN A 29 17.57 -46.90 1.49
N ARG A 30 16.88 -48.02 1.25
CA ARG A 30 15.71 -48.01 0.37
C ARG A 30 14.59 -47.22 1.02
N ILE A 31 13.97 -46.33 0.25
CA ILE A 31 12.83 -45.54 0.68
C ILE A 31 11.54 -46.30 0.33
N VAL A 32 10.69 -46.47 1.33
CA VAL A 32 9.45 -47.23 1.23
C VAL A 32 8.27 -46.46 1.84
N ASP A 33 7.06 -46.83 1.46
CA ASP A 33 5.83 -46.36 2.13
C ASP A 33 5.54 -47.15 3.42
N GLU A 34 4.42 -46.84 4.07
CA GLU A 34 3.93 -47.53 5.27
C GLU A 34 3.70 -49.05 5.05
N LYS A 35 3.52 -49.50 3.80
CA LYS A 35 3.32 -50.91 3.45
C LYS A 35 4.63 -51.65 3.15
N GLY A 36 5.72 -50.91 3.01
CA GLY A 36 7.06 -51.44 2.71
C GLY A 36 7.36 -51.52 1.21
N ASP A 37 6.51 -50.92 0.38
CA ASP A 37 6.65 -50.86 -1.07
C ASP A 37 7.59 -49.71 -1.45
N LYS A 38 8.42 -49.92 -2.48
CA LYS A 38 9.38 -48.91 -2.93
C LYS A 38 8.62 -47.72 -3.52
N VAL A 39 8.92 -46.52 -3.05
CA VAL A 39 8.28 -45.29 -3.52
C VAL A 39 9.22 -44.45 -4.39
N SER A 40 8.63 -43.74 -5.35
CA SER A 40 9.28 -42.74 -6.19
C SER A 40 9.49 -41.41 -5.44
N SER A 41 10.25 -40.50 -6.03
CA SER A 41 10.57 -39.19 -5.43
C SER A 41 9.37 -38.25 -5.31
N ASP A 42 8.36 -38.42 -6.16
CA ASP A 42 7.11 -37.65 -6.21
C ASP A 42 6.00 -38.20 -5.29
N TYR A 43 6.28 -39.29 -4.56
CA TYR A 43 5.31 -39.89 -3.63
C TYR A 43 4.96 -38.92 -2.49
N LYS A 44 3.66 -38.61 -2.35
CA LYS A 44 3.12 -37.62 -1.41
C LYS A 44 2.84 -38.16 0.01
N GLY A 45 2.90 -39.47 0.22
CA GLY A 45 2.68 -40.09 1.52
C GLY A 45 3.92 -40.10 2.42
N ARG A 46 3.80 -40.67 3.63
CA ARG A 46 4.94 -40.83 4.56
C ARG A 46 5.99 -41.76 3.95
N ARG A 47 7.24 -41.35 4.04
CA ARG A 47 8.39 -42.07 3.48
C ARG A 47 9.26 -42.59 4.62
N TYR A 48 9.71 -43.82 4.50
CA TYR A 48 10.53 -44.47 5.51
C TYR A 48 11.81 -44.98 4.86
N ARG A 49 12.95 -44.66 5.46
CA ARG A 49 14.25 -45.14 5.00
C ARG A 49 14.63 -46.37 5.81
N ILE A 50 14.79 -47.52 5.15
CA ILE A 50 15.19 -48.75 5.85
C ILE A 50 16.66 -48.65 6.27
N ILE A 51 16.90 -48.57 7.57
CA ILE A 51 18.24 -48.37 8.15
C ILE A 51 18.92 -49.69 8.50
N GLU A 52 18.14 -50.71 8.89
CA GLU A 52 18.70 -51.94 9.43
C GLU A 52 17.83 -53.18 9.18
N LYS A 53 18.48 -54.34 9.12
CA LYS A 53 17.83 -55.65 9.02
C LYS A 53 18.47 -56.61 10.02
N ARG A 54 17.65 -57.19 10.90
CA ARG A 54 18.05 -58.21 11.87
C ARG A 54 17.50 -59.56 11.45
N GLU A 55 18.24 -60.62 11.70
CA GLU A 55 17.84 -62.00 11.43
C GLU A 55 17.98 -62.85 12.69
N ARG A 56 17.07 -63.81 12.86
CA ARG A 56 17.10 -64.80 13.94
C ARG A 56 16.89 -66.19 13.36
N MET A 57 17.78 -67.12 13.65
CA MET A 57 17.58 -68.52 13.27
C MET A 57 16.43 -69.10 14.09
N PHE A 58 15.53 -69.84 13.44
CA PHE A 58 14.50 -70.55 14.18
C PHE A 58 15.13 -71.59 15.09
N SER A 59 14.62 -71.70 16.32
CA SER A 59 14.99 -72.78 17.21
C SER A 59 14.54 -74.13 16.64
N THR A 60 15.17 -75.23 17.08
CA THR A 60 14.78 -76.58 16.66
C THR A 60 13.29 -76.83 16.93
N PHE A 61 12.78 -76.36 18.08
CA PHE A 61 11.37 -76.47 18.42
C PHE A 61 10.46 -75.64 17.50
N GLU A 62 10.84 -74.40 17.18
CA GLU A 62 10.09 -73.57 16.23
C GLU A 62 10.06 -74.21 14.83
N ARG A 63 11.16 -74.80 14.37
CA ARG A 63 11.21 -75.52 13.09
C ARG A 63 10.31 -76.75 13.09
N MET A 64 10.34 -77.54 14.17
CA MET A 64 9.48 -78.70 14.34
C MET A 64 8.01 -78.30 14.31
N ARG A 65 7.61 -77.29 15.08
CA ARG A 65 6.25 -76.76 15.10
C ARG A 65 5.81 -76.26 13.72
N ARG A 66 6.67 -75.50 13.02
CA ARG A 66 6.38 -74.99 11.68
C ARG A 66 6.22 -76.14 10.68
N GLY A 67 7.09 -77.14 10.73
CA GLY A 67 6.99 -78.34 9.91
C GLY A 67 5.68 -79.09 10.15
N PHE A 68 5.30 -79.29 11.42
CA PHE A 68 4.03 -79.91 11.78
C PHE A 68 2.81 -79.14 11.23
N MET A 69 2.78 -77.81 11.42
CA MET A 69 1.71 -76.96 10.85
C MET A 69 1.69 -77.04 9.32
N GLY A 70 2.87 -77.08 8.69
CA GLY A 70 2.98 -77.27 7.25
C GLY A 70 2.39 -78.60 6.79
N ILE A 71 2.70 -79.70 7.49
CA ILE A 71 2.16 -81.04 7.19
C ILE A 71 0.64 -81.03 7.33
N LEU A 72 0.12 -80.49 8.43
CA LEU A 72 -1.32 -80.42 8.68
C LEU A 72 -2.04 -79.67 7.54
N GLU A 73 -1.50 -78.52 7.12
CA GLU A 73 -2.05 -77.73 6.03
C GLU A 73 -1.99 -78.47 4.69
N VAL A 74 -0.90 -79.17 4.41
CA VAL A 74 -0.72 -79.97 3.18
C VAL A 74 -1.69 -81.15 3.15
N VAL A 75 -1.88 -81.86 4.27
CA VAL A 75 -2.83 -82.97 4.38
C VAL A 75 -4.26 -82.48 4.20
N ASN A 76 -4.66 -81.42 4.91
CA ASN A 76 -6.01 -80.86 4.84
C ASN A 76 -6.38 -80.35 3.44
N THR A 77 -5.38 -79.94 2.65
CA THR A 77 -5.59 -79.43 1.28
C THR A 77 -5.30 -80.47 0.20
N LEU A 78 -5.12 -81.74 0.56
CA LEU A 78 -4.75 -82.82 -0.36
C LEU A 78 -3.57 -82.43 -1.27
N CYS A 79 -2.53 -81.89 -0.64
CA CYS A 79 -1.28 -81.41 -1.25
C CYS A 79 -1.35 -80.09 -2.06
N LEU A 80 -2.51 -79.50 -2.30
CA LEU A 80 -2.62 -78.24 -3.06
C LEU A 80 -1.89 -77.07 -2.38
N ALA A 81 -1.82 -77.05 -1.05
CA ALA A 81 -1.12 -76.01 -0.30
C ALA A 81 0.39 -75.95 -0.59
N LEU A 82 1.01 -77.03 -1.12
CA LEU A 82 2.43 -77.02 -1.49
C LEU A 82 2.76 -76.00 -2.58
N PHE A 83 1.79 -75.57 -3.39
CA PHE A 83 2.00 -74.52 -4.38
C PHE A 83 2.06 -73.13 -3.72
N SER A 84 1.43 -72.95 -2.55
CA SER A 84 1.47 -71.70 -1.80
C SER A 84 2.85 -71.42 -1.23
N LYS A 85 3.37 -70.21 -1.50
CA LYS A 85 4.65 -69.74 -0.96
C LYS A 85 4.65 -69.71 0.58
N SER A 86 3.51 -69.39 1.20
CA SER A 86 3.39 -69.32 2.65
C SER A 86 3.61 -70.68 3.31
N VAL A 87 3.06 -71.74 2.71
CA VAL A 87 3.16 -73.11 3.24
C VAL A 87 4.53 -73.71 2.94
N ARG A 88 5.10 -73.51 1.74
CA ARG A 88 6.50 -73.89 1.46
C ARG A 88 7.50 -73.23 2.41
N ASN A 89 7.25 -71.99 2.82
CA ASN A 89 8.06 -71.29 3.81
C ASN A 89 7.94 -71.86 5.23
N LEU A 90 6.94 -72.68 5.55
CA LEU A 90 6.89 -73.40 6.82
C LEU A 90 7.99 -74.46 6.88
N PHE A 91 8.27 -75.11 5.75
CA PHE A 91 9.30 -76.15 5.63
C PHE A 91 10.70 -75.62 5.36
N THR A 92 10.83 -74.65 4.45
CA THR A 92 12.12 -74.27 3.88
C THR A 92 12.77 -73.06 4.54
N LYS A 93 11.99 -72.21 5.22
CA LYS A 93 12.52 -70.98 5.82
C LYS A 93 13.23 -71.31 7.13
N SER A 94 14.55 -71.16 7.16
CA SER A 94 15.39 -71.50 8.31
C SER A 94 15.59 -70.35 9.32
N LYS A 95 15.19 -69.12 8.95
CA LYS A 95 15.38 -67.89 9.72
C LYS A 95 14.24 -66.90 9.56
N GLU A 96 14.06 -66.06 10.56
CA GLU A 96 13.15 -64.93 10.59
C GLU A 96 13.91 -63.61 10.38
N ASN A 97 13.33 -62.66 9.66
CA ASN A 97 13.96 -61.38 9.36
C ASN A 97 13.04 -60.25 9.81
N MET A 98 13.60 -59.24 10.46
CA MET A 98 12.92 -58.00 10.82
C MET A 98 13.68 -56.82 10.21
N ARG A 99 12.96 -55.85 9.68
CA ARG A 99 13.53 -54.61 9.12
C ARG A 99 13.16 -53.44 10.01
N PHE A 100 14.06 -52.50 10.14
CA PHE A 100 13.87 -51.25 10.86
C PHE A 100 14.01 -50.10 9.88
N ALA A 101 13.08 -49.17 9.95
CA ALA A 101 13.13 -47.96 9.15
C ALA A 101 12.98 -46.74 10.04
N VAL A 102 13.62 -45.65 9.66
CA VAL A 102 13.39 -44.34 10.26
C VAL A 102 12.45 -43.58 9.34
N LEU A 103 11.51 -42.82 9.92
CA LEU A 103 10.71 -41.89 9.15
C LEU A 103 11.67 -40.92 8.46
N GLU A 104 11.69 -40.95 7.14
CA GLU A 104 12.50 -40.03 6.36
C GLU A 104 11.78 -38.70 6.37
N GLU A 105 12.14 -37.85 7.33
CA GLU A 105 11.70 -36.47 7.35
C GLU A 105 12.08 -35.85 6.01
N GLN A 106 11.07 -35.44 5.24
CA GLN A 106 11.28 -34.71 4.01
C GLN A 106 11.90 -33.35 4.37
N THR A 107 13.22 -33.31 4.52
CA THR A 107 13.97 -32.07 4.61
C THR A 107 13.97 -31.45 3.20
N ARG A 108 13.09 -30.48 3.00
CA ARG A 108 12.85 -29.82 1.71
C ARG A 108 13.50 -28.44 1.62
N PHE A 109 14.72 -28.31 2.16
CA PHE A 109 15.58 -27.21 1.75
C PHE A 109 16.57 -27.76 0.72
N LYS A 110 16.56 -27.20 -0.49
CA LYS A 110 17.63 -27.39 -1.46
C LYS A 110 18.24 -26.01 -1.73
N LEU A 111 19.53 -25.89 -1.45
CA LEU A 111 20.33 -24.75 -1.89
C LEU A 111 20.88 -25.10 -3.27
N GLU A 112 20.45 -24.37 -4.29
CA GLU A 112 21.06 -24.40 -5.61
C GLU A 112 21.59 -23.00 -5.93
N GLU A 113 22.89 -22.91 -6.23
CA GLU A 113 23.54 -21.70 -6.75
C GLU A 113 23.27 -20.41 -5.96
N GLY A 114 23.19 -20.52 -4.63
CA GLY A 114 22.98 -19.35 -3.76
C GLY A 114 21.55 -18.82 -3.72
N ARG A 115 20.57 -19.53 -4.29
CA ARG A 115 19.14 -19.22 -4.18
C ARG A 115 18.44 -20.15 -3.20
N VAL A 116 17.58 -19.58 -2.35
CA VAL A 116 16.65 -20.32 -1.51
C VAL A 116 15.33 -20.43 -2.28
N ILE A 117 14.96 -21.63 -2.70
CA ILE A 117 13.66 -21.89 -3.33
C ILE A 117 12.72 -22.39 -2.22
N TYR A 118 11.65 -21.65 -1.92
CA TYR A 118 10.76 -21.92 -0.79
C TYR A 118 9.45 -22.58 -1.21
N LEU A 119 9.06 -23.63 -0.48
CA LEU A 119 7.68 -24.12 -0.35
C LEU A 119 7.44 -24.51 1.12
N GLU A 120 6.74 -23.60 1.83
CA GLU A 120 6.17 -23.65 3.20
C GLU A 120 7.08 -23.88 4.45
N PRO A 121 6.81 -23.19 5.58
CA PRO A 121 7.67 -23.20 6.77
C PRO A 121 7.37 -24.37 7.71
N LYS A 122 8.40 -25.14 8.08
CA LYS A 122 8.56 -25.65 9.45
C LYS A 122 10.00 -25.43 9.92
N LEU A 123 10.13 -24.75 11.05
CA LEU A 123 11.38 -24.21 11.59
C LEU A 123 12.20 -25.23 12.38
N LEU A 124 13.49 -24.92 12.45
CA LEU A 124 14.43 -25.37 13.46
C LEU A 124 14.02 -24.80 14.84
N PHE A 125 14.20 -25.62 15.88
CA PHE A 125 14.12 -25.32 17.33
C PHE A 125 12.76 -25.49 18.03
N GLY A 126 12.73 -26.42 19.01
CA GLY A 126 11.99 -26.20 20.26
C GLY A 126 10.61 -26.82 20.47
N GLY A 127 10.08 -27.65 19.56
CA GLY A 127 8.98 -28.58 19.89
C GLY A 127 7.56 -28.02 20.09
N THR A 128 7.32 -26.72 19.99
CA THR A 128 5.95 -26.17 20.07
C THR A 128 5.37 -25.97 18.67
N LYS A 129 4.22 -26.60 18.38
CA LYS A 129 3.48 -26.42 17.12
C LYS A 129 2.87 -25.01 17.06
N ILE A 130 3.19 -24.29 16.00
CA ILE A 130 2.45 -23.11 15.56
C ILE A 130 1.23 -23.59 14.73
N SER A 131 0.03 -22.99 14.94
CA SER A 131 -1.19 -23.29 14.14
C SER A 131 -1.08 -22.68 12.73
N GLU A 132 -1.95 -23.12 11.80
CA GLU A 132 -1.97 -22.66 10.38
C GLU A 132 -2.24 -21.15 10.21
N ASP A 133 -2.47 -20.42 11.31
CA ASP A 133 -2.91 -19.02 11.34
C ASP A 133 -1.80 -18.03 11.76
N GLN A 134 -0.57 -18.51 12.03
CA GLN A 134 0.56 -17.65 12.43
C GLN A 134 1.59 -17.51 11.30
N GLU A 135 1.74 -16.28 10.79
CA GLU A 135 2.70 -15.93 9.74
C GLU A 135 4.12 -15.68 10.33
N LEU A 136 5.13 -16.32 9.73
CA LEU A 136 6.55 -16.10 10.05
C LEU A 136 7.12 -15.03 9.12
N ASN A 137 7.54 -13.90 9.70
CA ASN A 137 7.92 -12.70 8.96
C ASN A 137 9.42 -12.43 8.91
N ILE A 138 10.23 -13.15 9.70
CA ILE A 138 11.69 -13.04 9.71
C ILE A 138 12.28 -14.43 9.95
N ALA A 139 13.23 -14.85 9.12
CA ALA A 139 14.01 -16.08 9.30
C ALA A 139 15.46 -15.74 9.60
N VAL A 140 16.01 -16.29 10.68
CA VAL A 140 17.45 -16.25 10.96
C VAL A 140 18.10 -17.45 10.29
N VAL A 141 18.94 -17.21 9.29
CA VAL A 141 19.69 -18.24 8.58
C VAL A 141 21.15 -18.16 8.99
N ARG A 142 21.74 -19.29 9.39
CA ARG A 142 23.17 -19.40 9.67
C ARG A 142 23.91 -19.76 8.38
N ARG A 143 24.78 -18.87 7.90
CA ARG A 143 25.60 -19.09 6.69
C ARG A 143 27.05 -18.77 7.01
N ASP A 144 27.95 -19.71 6.74
CA ASP A 144 29.40 -19.54 6.93
C ASP A 144 29.79 -19.09 8.36
N GLY A 145 29.08 -19.59 9.38
CA GLY A 145 29.28 -19.22 10.78
C GLY A 145 28.67 -17.88 11.22
N LYS A 146 28.12 -17.08 10.30
CA LYS A 146 27.45 -15.80 10.59
C LYS A 146 25.92 -15.99 10.61
N GLN A 147 25.24 -15.29 11.52
CA GLN A 147 23.77 -15.19 11.50
C GLN A 147 23.34 -14.12 10.49
N LYS A 148 22.31 -14.40 9.69
CA LYS A 148 21.71 -13.45 8.74
C LYS A 148 20.20 -13.42 8.92
N LEU A 149 19.58 -12.25 8.95
CA LEU A 149 18.12 -12.13 8.88
C LEU A 149 17.65 -12.07 7.43
N ILE A 150 16.56 -12.78 7.16
CA ILE A 150 15.79 -12.67 5.93
C ILE A 150 14.38 -12.23 6.31
N PRO A 151 13.92 -11.02 5.93
CA PRO A 151 12.52 -10.66 6.04
C PRO A 151 11.69 -11.56 5.12
N VAL A 152 10.82 -12.38 5.70
CA VAL A 152 9.91 -13.32 5.02
C VAL A 152 8.65 -12.59 4.52
N THR A 153 8.38 -11.37 4.99
CA THR A 153 7.22 -10.54 4.61
C THR A 153 7.13 -10.23 3.12
N HIS A 154 8.19 -10.41 2.33
CA HIS A 154 8.25 -10.00 0.91
C HIS A 154 8.70 -11.11 -0.05
N ALA A 155 8.68 -12.38 0.36
CA ALA A 155 9.00 -13.50 -0.52
C ALA A 155 7.87 -13.77 -1.55
N LYS A 156 7.64 -12.84 -2.48
CA LYS A 156 6.97 -13.17 -3.75
C LYS A 156 7.93 -14.02 -4.57
N PHE A 157 7.41 -15.09 -5.16
CA PHE A 157 8.16 -15.99 -6.05
C PHE A 157 8.97 -15.15 -7.07
N GLY A 158 10.30 -15.27 -7.05
CA GLY A 158 11.19 -14.59 -8.00
C GLY A 158 11.66 -13.16 -7.66
N ARG A 159 11.34 -12.59 -6.48
CA ARG A 159 11.97 -11.34 -6.02
C ARG A 159 13.17 -11.59 -5.12
N GLU A 160 14.24 -10.82 -5.33
CA GLU A 160 15.41 -10.81 -4.46
C GLU A 160 15.02 -10.28 -3.07
N CYS A 161 15.28 -11.07 -2.04
CA CYS A 161 15.17 -10.62 -0.66
C CYS A 161 16.44 -9.87 -0.28
N LYS A 162 16.32 -8.68 0.31
CA LYS A 162 17.47 -7.99 0.90
C LYS A 162 17.97 -8.81 2.08
N ILE A 163 19.22 -9.27 1.98
CA ILE A 163 19.90 -9.98 3.06
C ILE A 163 20.62 -8.93 3.91
N TYR A 164 20.38 -8.96 5.22
CA TYR A 164 21.11 -8.11 6.16
C TYR A 164 22.23 -8.92 6.80
N GLU A 165 23.46 -8.44 6.63
CA GLU A 165 24.63 -8.93 7.36
C GLU A 165 24.79 -8.11 8.65
N GLY A 166 25.01 -8.80 9.77
CA GLY A 166 25.16 -8.19 11.09
C GLY A 166 24.57 -9.05 12.20
N SER A 167 24.50 -8.51 13.41
CA SER A 167 23.74 -9.14 14.49
C SER A 167 22.23 -9.12 14.19
N VAL A 168 21.45 -9.97 14.86
CA VAL A 168 19.98 -9.99 14.71
C VAL A 168 19.38 -8.62 15.04
N LEU A 169 19.93 -7.95 16.05
CA LEU A 169 19.55 -6.61 16.49
C LEU A 169 19.84 -5.53 15.44
N GLU A 170 21.03 -5.56 14.81
CA GLU A 170 21.39 -4.62 13.75
C GLU A 170 20.52 -4.77 12.50
N ALA A 171 20.14 -6.00 12.16
CA ALA A 171 19.24 -6.24 11.04
C ALA A 171 17.83 -5.73 11.34
N LEU A 172 17.29 -5.98 12.55
CA LEU A 172 16.01 -5.42 12.98
C LEU A 172 16.03 -3.89 12.97
N LEU A 173 17.11 -3.28 13.45
CA LEU A 173 17.30 -1.83 13.41
C LEU A 173 17.25 -1.29 11.98
N LYS A 174 18.00 -1.89 11.04
CA LYS A 174 17.98 -1.49 9.63
C LYS A 174 16.60 -1.62 8.99
N ILE A 175 15.82 -2.62 9.39
CA ILE A 175 14.43 -2.78 8.92
C ILE A 175 13.56 -1.67 9.52
N ALA A 176 13.73 -1.36 10.81
CA ALA A 176 12.99 -0.32 11.52
C ALA A 176 13.37 1.11 11.10
N GLN A 177 14.56 1.31 10.52
CA GLN A 177 15.02 2.57 9.92
C GLN A 177 14.45 2.82 8.53
N GLN A 178 14.08 1.76 7.79
CA GLN A 178 13.51 1.91 6.46
C GLN A 178 12.08 2.37 6.58
N GLU A 179 11.75 3.54 6.05
CA GLU A 179 10.35 3.92 5.83
C GLU A 179 9.66 2.77 5.10
N PRO A 180 8.51 2.26 5.59
CA PRO A 180 7.74 1.31 4.81
C PRO A 180 7.49 1.98 3.47
N HIS A 181 8.07 1.44 2.39
CA HIS A 181 7.70 1.88 1.06
C HIS A 181 6.20 1.64 0.97
N TYR A 182 5.42 2.72 1.04
CA TYR A 182 3.96 2.74 0.90
C TYR A 182 3.61 2.12 -0.46
N CYS A 183 3.53 0.79 -0.51
CA CYS A 183 2.82 0.09 -1.55
C CYS A 183 1.38 0.11 -1.09
N PHE A 184 0.58 0.95 -1.74
CA PHE A 184 -0.87 0.90 -1.76
C PHE A 184 -1.34 -0.51 -2.15
N SER A 185 -1.36 -1.44 -1.21
CA SER A 185 -2.19 -2.64 -1.27
C SER A 185 -3.25 -2.47 -0.20
N PHE A 186 -4.48 -2.21 -0.65
CA PHE A 186 -5.60 -1.68 0.13
C PHE A 186 -6.09 -2.54 1.31
N ASP A 187 -5.50 -3.70 1.62
CA ASP A 187 -6.15 -4.66 2.53
C ASP A 187 -5.37 -5.10 3.78
N ARG A 188 -4.10 -4.73 3.98
CA ARG A 188 -3.39 -5.11 5.23
C ARG A 188 -2.41 -4.01 5.67
N HIS A 189 -2.77 -3.30 6.74
CA HIS A 189 -1.83 -2.44 7.46
C HIS A 189 -0.86 -3.36 8.20
N TYR A 190 0.27 -3.68 7.57
CA TYR A 190 1.39 -4.24 8.29
C TYR A 190 1.88 -3.14 9.24
N GLY A 191 1.63 -3.28 10.55
CA GLY A 191 2.18 -2.40 11.57
C GLY A 191 3.72 -2.34 11.48
N SER A 192 4.36 -1.48 12.29
CA SER A 192 5.82 -1.34 12.23
C SER A 192 6.53 -2.70 12.39
N PRO A 193 7.66 -2.93 11.70
CA PRO A 193 8.43 -4.17 11.85
C PRO A 193 8.79 -4.47 13.31
N ILE A 194 8.97 -3.43 14.12
CA ILE A 194 9.15 -3.51 15.58
C ILE A 194 7.86 -4.01 16.25
N GLY A 195 6.70 -3.41 15.97
CA GLY A 195 5.44 -3.81 16.59
C GLY A 195 5.05 -5.25 16.27
N HIS A 196 5.32 -5.71 15.06
CA HIS A 196 5.12 -7.11 14.72
C HIS A 196 6.10 -8.05 15.45
N PHE A 197 7.37 -7.65 15.61
CA PHE A 197 8.34 -8.41 16.41
C PHE A 197 7.90 -8.52 17.87
N LEU A 198 7.47 -7.40 18.46
CA LEU A 198 7.10 -7.31 19.88
C LEU A 198 5.77 -8.02 20.19
N LYS A 199 4.79 -7.98 19.28
CA LYS A 199 3.52 -8.74 19.42
C LYS A 199 3.71 -10.26 19.34
N HIS A 200 4.85 -10.72 18.83
CA HIS A 200 5.16 -12.14 18.67
C HIS A 200 6.53 -12.52 19.25
N ALA A 201 6.90 -11.97 20.42
CA ALA A 201 8.20 -12.20 21.06
C ALA A 201 8.54 -13.70 21.26
N ASN A 202 7.55 -14.56 21.45
CA ASN A 202 7.73 -16.02 21.58
C ASN A 202 8.26 -16.71 20.31
N ASN A 203 8.21 -16.02 19.17
CA ASN A 203 8.73 -16.49 17.88
C ASN A 203 10.11 -15.89 17.54
N SER A 204 10.79 -15.28 18.52
CA SER A 204 12.08 -14.61 18.35
C SER A 204 13.18 -15.24 19.19
N ILE A 205 14.42 -15.22 18.65
CA ILE A 205 15.65 -15.57 19.38
C ILE A 205 16.05 -14.44 20.35
N LEU A 206 15.62 -13.21 20.06
CA LEU A 206 15.80 -12.04 20.91
C LEU A 206 14.59 -11.87 21.81
N THR A 207 14.86 -11.70 23.09
CA THR A 207 13.86 -11.23 24.04
C THR A 207 13.53 -9.76 23.77
N GLU A 208 12.34 -9.36 24.18
CA GLU A 208 11.95 -7.95 24.17
C GLU A 208 12.90 -7.07 25.01
N GLU A 209 13.37 -7.57 26.15
CA GLU A 209 14.32 -6.87 27.02
C GLU A 209 15.66 -6.62 26.31
N GLU A 210 16.22 -7.63 25.62
CA GLU A 210 17.43 -7.48 24.82
C GLU A 210 17.24 -6.44 23.70
N PHE A 211 16.05 -6.41 23.09
CA PHE A 211 15.73 -5.43 22.05
C PHE A 211 15.65 -4.01 22.61
N PHE A 212 14.91 -3.78 23.71
CA PHE A 212 14.79 -2.45 24.31
C PHE A 212 16.12 -1.94 24.87
N LYS A 213 16.91 -2.82 25.50
CA LYS A 213 18.27 -2.50 25.91
C LYS A 213 19.10 -2.01 24.71
N PHE A 214 19.02 -2.71 23.58
CA PHE A 214 19.75 -2.35 22.38
C PHE A 214 19.30 -1.01 21.77
N ILE A 215 17.99 -0.76 21.62
CA ILE A 215 17.51 0.47 20.96
C ILE A 215 17.64 1.73 21.84
N LEU A 216 17.66 1.57 23.16
CA LEU A 216 17.87 2.67 24.11
C LEU A 216 19.35 3.02 24.30
N GLU A 217 20.27 2.14 23.87
CA GLU A 217 21.70 2.43 23.86
C GLU A 217 22.10 3.34 22.68
N LYS A 218 23.24 4.02 22.85
CA LYS A 218 23.88 4.81 21.80
C LYS A 218 24.64 3.90 20.83
N ASP A 219 24.63 4.27 19.55
CA ASP A 219 25.43 3.63 18.52
C ASP A 219 26.92 4.02 18.61
N GLY A 220 27.73 3.53 17.66
CA GLY A 220 29.16 3.82 17.61
C GLY A 220 29.49 5.30 17.35
N ALA A 221 28.52 6.10 16.90
CA ALA A 221 28.64 7.54 16.70
C ALA A 221 28.12 8.35 17.91
N GLY A 222 27.68 7.67 18.98
CA GLY A 222 27.09 8.31 20.16
C GLY A 222 25.63 8.71 19.97
N THR A 223 24.97 8.30 18.89
CA THR A 223 23.57 8.62 18.62
C THR A 223 22.65 7.58 19.28
N PRO A 224 21.63 7.98 20.06
CA PRO A 224 20.64 7.03 20.58
C PRO A 224 19.96 6.29 19.42
N ARG A 225 19.98 4.95 19.43
CA ARG A 225 19.46 4.17 18.29
C ARG A 225 17.97 4.41 18.04
N ILE A 226 17.19 4.71 19.09
CA ILE A 226 15.78 5.11 18.98
C ILE A 226 15.58 6.34 18.08
N CYS A 227 16.54 7.28 18.03
CA CYS A 227 16.50 8.46 17.16
C CYS A 227 16.70 8.13 15.66
N THR A 228 17.04 6.89 15.33
CA THR A 228 17.25 6.46 13.94
C THR A 228 16.04 5.72 13.36
N LEU A 229 15.08 5.32 14.19
CA LEU A 229 13.90 4.56 13.76
C LEU A 229 13.03 5.41 12.82
N ASN A 230 12.23 4.77 11.97
CA ASN A 230 11.17 5.47 11.22
C ASN A 230 10.01 5.87 12.16
N SER A 231 9.04 6.64 11.64
CA SER A 231 7.91 7.16 12.43
C SER A 231 7.10 6.04 13.10
N ALA A 232 6.69 5.02 12.34
CA ALA A 232 5.89 3.90 12.84
C ALA A 232 6.62 3.07 13.91
N SER A 233 7.93 2.87 13.74
CA SER A 233 8.79 2.14 14.67
C SER A 233 9.05 2.94 15.94
N THR A 234 9.21 4.26 15.82
CA THR A 234 9.33 5.18 16.96
C THR A 234 8.06 5.18 17.80
N LEU A 235 6.89 5.34 17.17
CA LEU A 235 5.59 5.33 17.85
C LEU A 235 5.40 4.04 18.66
N GLU A 236 5.65 2.89 18.04
CA GLU A 236 5.52 1.60 18.73
C GLU A 236 6.51 1.47 19.90
N ALA A 237 7.77 1.86 19.70
CA ALA A 237 8.77 1.80 20.77
C ALA A 237 8.37 2.68 21.96
N LEU A 238 7.89 3.90 21.72
CA LEU A 238 7.43 4.82 22.77
C LEU A 238 6.20 4.28 23.52
N ASN A 239 5.23 3.67 22.81
CA ASN A 239 4.07 3.04 23.44
C ASN A 239 4.49 1.96 24.44
N ILE A 240 5.44 1.11 24.08
CA ILE A 240 5.88 0.01 24.94
C ILE A 240 6.76 0.51 26.08
N ILE A 241 7.62 1.50 25.83
CA ILE A 241 8.37 2.20 26.87
C ILE A 241 7.41 2.76 27.93
N LYS A 242 6.32 3.38 27.51
CA LYS A 242 5.27 3.90 28.41
C LYS A 242 4.53 2.77 29.14
N GLU A 243 4.04 1.76 28.42
CA GLU A 243 3.29 0.63 28.98
C GLU A 243 4.08 -0.12 30.06
N LYS A 244 5.38 -0.32 29.81
CA LYS A 244 6.29 -1.07 30.69
C LYS A 244 7.08 -0.20 31.65
N ASN A 245 6.86 1.11 31.63
CA ASN A 245 7.58 2.08 32.45
C ASN A 245 9.12 1.93 32.35
N LEU A 246 9.62 1.75 31.11
CA LEU A 246 11.04 1.60 30.85
C LEU A 246 11.73 2.98 30.94
N PRO A 247 12.94 3.08 31.54
CA PRO A 247 13.65 4.34 31.61
C PRO A 247 14.12 4.77 30.21
N ILE A 248 13.74 5.98 29.80
CA ILE A 248 14.22 6.64 28.58
C ILE A 248 14.72 8.04 28.92
N ASN A 249 15.85 8.43 28.34
CA ASN A 249 16.35 9.79 28.41
C ASN A 249 16.03 10.55 27.12
N LEU A 250 14.96 11.34 27.14
CA LEU A 250 14.55 12.15 25.98
C LEU A 250 15.46 13.38 25.75
N ASN A 251 16.41 13.65 26.65
CA ASN A 251 17.42 14.70 26.50
C ASN A 251 18.71 14.21 25.83
N ASP A 252 18.82 12.91 25.53
CA ASP A 252 19.98 12.41 24.79
C ASP A 252 20.01 12.97 23.35
N LYS A 253 21.20 13.41 22.95
CA LYS A 253 21.44 14.06 21.66
C LYS A 253 22.09 13.11 20.67
N THR A 254 21.70 13.24 19.40
CA THR A 254 22.42 12.68 18.26
C THR A 254 23.77 13.38 18.08
N SER A 255 24.61 12.86 17.18
CA SER A 255 25.86 13.53 16.77
C SER A 255 25.63 14.92 16.16
N GLU A 256 24.43 15.21 15.66
CA GLU A 256 24.02 16.53 15.15
C GLU A 256 23.47 17.45 16.24
N GLY A 257 23.43 17.00 17.50
CA GLY A 257 22.92 17.78 18.63
C GLY A 257 21.39 17.78 18.79
N LYS A 258 20.66 16.98 17.99
CA LYS A 258 19.20 16.85 18.05
C LYS A 258 18.78 15.81 19.08
N THR A 259 17.72 16.05 19.82
CA THR A 259 17.06 15.05 20.69
C THR A 259 15.98 14.29 19.94
N LEU A 260 15.46 13.21 20.53
CA LEU A 260 14.30 12.50 19.98
C LEU A 260 13.09 13.44 19.80
N PHE A 261 12.87 14.35 20.76
CA PHE A 261 11.80 15.34 20.68
C PHE A 261 11.99 16.27 19.48
N THR A 262 13.17 16.90 19.32
CA THR A 262 13.42 17.82 18.20
C THR A 262 13.47 17.15 16.81
N LEU A 263 13.59 15.82 16.76
CA LEU A 263 13.53 15.07 15.50
C LEU A 263 12.10 14.83 15.04
N TRP A 264 11.18 14.57 15.98
CA TRP A 264 9.82 14.10 15.67
C TRP A 264 8.72 15.13 15.93
N ALA A 265 8.88 15.98 16.93
CA ALA A 265 7.89 16.98 17.26
C ALA A 265 7.74 17.98 16.10
N GLY A 266 6.49 18.17 15.66
CA GLY A 266 6.15 19.02 14.54
C GLY A 266 6.21 18.34 13.17
N LYS A 267 6.58 17.05 13.07
CA LYS A 267 6.69 16.33 11.79
C LYS A 267 5.38 15.68 11.31
N GLY A 268 4.26 16.00 11.95
CA GLY A 268 2.93 15.56 11.56
C GLY A 268 2.49 14.22 12.15
N ASN A 269 3.11 13.80 13.26
CA ASN A 269 2.70 12.63 14.02
C ASN A 269 2.38 13.05 15.46
N ALA A 270 1.13 13.49 15.67
CA ALA A 270 0.64 13.97 16.96
C ALA A 270 0.80 12.92 18.08
N ASP A 271 0.67 11.63 17.77
CA ASP A 271 0.78 10.54 18.75
C ASP A 271 2.20 10.40 19.30
N ILE A 272 3.22 10.50 18.45
CA ILE A 272 4.63 10.49 18.90
C ILE A 272 4.89 11.66 19.85
N THR A 273 4.48 12.86 19.45
CA THR A 273 4.67 14.09 20.24
C THR A 273 3.93 14.01 21.57
N LYS A 274 2.69 13.52 21.55
CA LYS A 274 1.90 13.27 22.75
C LYS A 274 2.58 12.31 23.71
N LEU A 275 3.05 11.15 23.22
CA LEU A 275 3.73 10.16 24.06
C LEU A 275 5.01 10.71 24.68
N MET A 276 5.81 11.48 23.93
CA MET A 276 7.02 12.09 24.48
C MET A 276 6.70 13.09 25.60
N LEU A 277 5.67 13.92 25.44
CA LEU A 277 5.24 14.86 26.48
C LEU A 277 4.61 14.15 27.70
N GLU A 278 3.97 13.00 27.51
CA GLU A 278 3.44 12.19 28.60
C GLU A 278 4.57 11.47 29.37
N LEU A 279 5.63 11.03 28.68
CA LEU A 279 6.79 10.41 29.29
C LEU A 279 7.65 11.41 30.07
N ASP A 280 7.85 12.61 29.52
CA ASP A 280 8.55 13.70 30.20
C ASP A 280 8.01 15.06 29.73
N PRO A 281 7.15 15.73 30.51
CA PRO A 281 6.61 17.04 30.14
C PRO A 281 7.65 18.16 30.04
N SER A 282 8.87 17.98 30.56
CA SER A 282 9.93 19.00 30.49
C SER A 282 10.59 19.09 29.10
N VAL A 283 10.46 18.07 28.25
CA VAL A 283 11.07 18.07 26.91
C VAL A 283 10.57 19.20 26.02
N ILE A 284 9.39 19.75 26.28
CA ILE A 284 8.86 20.92 25.57
C ILE A 284 9.74 22.17 25.75
N GLU A 285 10.50 22.26 26.84
CA GLU A 285 11.45 23.35 27.09
C GLU A 285 12.59 23.35 26.06
N GLN A 286 12.85 22.21 25.42
CA GLN A 286 13.79 22.11 24.30
C GLN A 286 13.34 22.91 23.06
N ALA A 287 12.06 23.26 22.95
CA ALA A 287 11.54 24.09 21.86
C ALA A 287 11.87 25.59 22.03
N GLN A 288 12.23 26.03 23.23
CA GLN A 288 12.45 27.44 23.52
C GLN A 288 13.68 27.99 22.77
N GLY A 289 13.48 29.06 21.99
CA GLY A 289 14.55 29.77 21.28
C GLY A 289 15.20 28.99 20.14
N GLN A 290 14.60 27.88 19.69
CA GLN A 290 15.07 27.13 18.53
C GLN A 290 14.69 27.85 17.24
N ILE A 291 15.60 27.85 16.25
CA ILE A 291 15.32 28.29 14.88
C ILE A 291 14.25 27.39 14.24
N ASN A 292 14.17 26.12 14.65
CA ASN A 292 13.17 25.16 14.19
C ASN A 292 12.20 24.84 15.33
N SER A 293 11.20 25.70 15.53
CA SER A 293 10.13 25.46 16.49
C SER A 293 9.24 24.30 16.05
N ALA A 294 9.07 23.31 16.93
CA ALA A 294 8.17 22.17 16.69
C ALA A 294 6.72 22.62 16.42
N PHE A 295 6.27 23.70 17.09
CA PHE A 295 4.92 24.24 16.86
C PHE A 295 4.80 24.83 15.45
N VAL A 296 5.79 25.61 15.01
CA VAL A 296 5.81 26.20 13.67
C VAL A 296 5.80 25.10 12.61
N GLU A 297 6.61 24.05 12.78
CA GLU A 297 6.62 22.91 11.88
C GLU A 297 5.28 22.16 11.86
N ALA A 298 4.65 21.91 13.02
CA ALA A 298 3.34 21.27 13.09
C ALA A 298 2.28 22.06 12.30
N ALA A 299 2.28 23.39 12.47
CA ALA A 299 1.36 24.28 11.76
C ALA A 299 1.63 24.28 10.25
N LEU A 300 2.89 24.32 9.83
CA LEU A 300 3.28 24.25 8.42
C LEU A 300 2.99 22.88 7.77
N ASN A 301 2.94 21.81 8.57
CA ASN A 301 2.53 20.48 8.11
C ASN A 301 1.00 20.27 8.11
N GLY A 302 0.21 21.29 8.50
CA GLY A 302 -1.25 21.20 8.58
C GLY A 302 -1.74 20.29 9.71
N SER A 303 -0.89 19.94 10.68
CA SER A 303 -1.18 18.98 11.74
C SER A 303 -1.84 19.66 12.93
N LYS A 304 -3.16 19.91 12.83
CA LYS A 304 -3.94 20.65 13.83
C LYS A 304 -3.77 20.10 15.25
N GLU A 305 -3.97 18.79 15.40
CA GLU A 305 -3.93 18.09 16.69
C GLU A 305 -2.57 18.23 17.37
N GLU A 306 -1.48 18.14 16.60
CA GLU A 306 -0.12 18.29 17.10
C GLU A 306 0.19 19.75 17.48
N ALA A 307 -0.22 20.70 16.64
CA ALA A 307 -0.04 22.13 16.88
C ALA A 307 -0.78 22.60 18.15
N ASP A 308 -2.04 22.17 18.34
CA ASP A 308 -2.82 22.44 19.55
C ASP A 308 -2.14 21.85 20.79
N LEU A 309 -1.67 20.60 20.71
CA LEU A 309 -0.97 19.90 21.79
C LEU A 309 0.33 20.59 22.20
N LEU A 310 1.11 21.07 21.23
CA LEU A 310 2.34 21.82 21.49
C LEU A 310 2.06 23.18 22.12
N LEU A 311 1.06 23.93 21.62
CA LEU A 311 0.67 25.21 22.21
C LEU A 311 0.18 25.07 23.66
N ASP A 312 -0.63 24.05 23.94
CA ASP A 312 -1.10 23.75 25.30
C ASP A 312 0.07 23.41 26.24
N ALA A 313 1.00 22.57 25.79
CA ALA A 313 2.19 22.20 26.56
C ALA A 313 3.10 23.40 26.83
N MET A 314 3.35 24.24 25.82
CA MET A 314 4.13 25.47 25.94
C MET A 314 3.45 26.46 26.92
N GLY A 315 2.14 26.62 26.82
CA GLY A 315 1.34 27.46 27.71
C GLY A 315 1.39 27.00 29.17
N LYS A 316 1.23 25.70 29.43
CA LYS A 316 1.34 25.10 30.77
C LYS A 316 2.71 25.29 31.41
N LYS A 317 3.77 25.31 30.59
CA LYS A 317 5.16 25.55 31.04
C LYS A 317 5.55 27.02 31.09
N GLY A 318 4.69 27.94 30.63
CA GLY A 318 5.00 29.37 30.57
C GLY A 318 6.13 29.69 29.58
N ILE A 319 6.28 28.91 28.51
CA ILE A 319 7.26 29.18 27.46
C ILE A 319 6.86 30.45 26.72
N ILE A 320 7.79 31.41 26.64
CA ILE A 320 7.61 32.65 25.89
C ILE A 320 7.79 32.35 24.41
N LEU A 321 6.74 32.61 23.62
CA LEU A 321 6.79 32.45 22.17
C LEU A 321 7.72 33.48 21.53
N SER A 322 8.54 33.03 20.60
CA SER A 322 9.31 33.88 19.69
C SER A 322 8.38 34.72 18.79
N PRO A 323 8.88 35.80 18.16
CA PRO A 323 8.08 36.61 17.23
C PRO A 323 7.45 35.80 16.09
N GLU A 324 8.18 34.82 15.54
CA GLU A 324 7.66 33.90 14.52
C GLU A 324 6.51 33.06 15.07
N GLU A 325 6.69 32.40 16.23
CA GLU A 325 5.64 31.58 16.85
C GLU A 325 4.39 32.38 17.19
N VAL A 326 4.52 33.64 17.61
CA VAL A 326 3.37 34.52 17.86
C VAL A 326 2.56 34.72 16.58
N TRP A 327 3.22 35.02 15.47
CA TRP A 327 2.57 35.22 14.17
C TRP A 327 1.94 33.94 13.61
N ILE A 328 2.65 32.82 13.72
CA ILE A 328 2.13 31.52 13.30
C ILE A 328 0.94 31.11 14.16
N ARG A 329 0.96 31.37 15.47
CA ARG A 329 -0.19 31.18 16.35
C ARG A 329 -1.37 32.04 15.94
N ARG A 330 -1.16 33.32 15.59
CA ARG A 330 -2.24 34.18 15.08
C ARG A 330 -2.86 33.58 13.82
N ALA A 331 -2.04 33.17 12.86
CA ALA A 331 -2.50 32.53 11.63
C ALA A 331 -3.26 31.23 11.89
N PHE A 332 -2.77 30.39 12.79
CA PHE A 332 -3.36 29.12 13.18
C PHE A 332 -4.70 29.28 13.91
N GLN A 333 -4.84 30.31 14.74
CA GLN A 333 -6.04 30.59 15.55
C GLN A 333 -7.04 31.55 14.87
N ASN A 334 -6.81 31.90 13.60
CA ASN A 334 -7.60 32.90 12.86
C ASN A 334 -7.63 34.29 13.52
N ASP A 335 -6.58 34.68 14.26
CA ASP A 335 -6.50 36.00 14.87
C ASP A 335 -6.11 37.06 13.84
N SER A 336 -7.10 37.86 13.43
CA SER A 336 -6.93 39.00 12.52
C SER A 336 -6.74 40.35 13.23
N SER A 337 -6.56 40.35 14.57
CA SER A 337 -6.43 41.57 15.39
C SER A 337 -5.00 42.14 15.45
N PHE A 338 -4.41 42.40 14.29
CA PHE A 338 -3.14 43.12 14.14
C PHE A 338 -3.31 44.38 13.28
N SER A 339 -2.44 45.39 13.41
CA SER A 339 -2.51 46.56 12.53
C SER A 339 -1.84 46.30 11.17
N GLU A 340 -2.14 47.10 10.15
CA GLU A 340 -1.46 46.98 8.87
C GLU A 340 0.04 47.27 9.01
N GLU A 341 0.41 48.26 9.83
CA GLU A 341 1.80 48.58 10.12
C GLU A 341 2.51 47.44 10.85
N GLU A 342 1.84 46.74 11.77
CA GLU A 342 2.38 45.56 12.45
C GLU A 342 2.78 44.48 11.43
N PHE A 343 1.92 44.22 10.44
CA PHE A 343 2.18 43.20 9.42
C PHE A 343 3.18 43.65 8.34
N ILE A 344 3.16 44.91 7.92
CA ILE A 344 4.11 45.45 6.92
C ILE A 344 5.55 45.25 7.37
N ASN A 345 5.82 45.41 8.66
CA ASN A 345 7.14 45.25 9.26
C ASN A 345 7.59 43.78 9.46
N VAL A 346 6.72 42.81 9.15
CA VAL A 346 7.09 41.38 9.19
C VAL A 346 8.00 41.04 8.01
N GLU A 347 9.04 40.25 8.27
CA GLU A 347 9.93 39.72 7.23
C GLU A 347 9.15 38.91 6.18
N GLU A 348 9.54 39.02 4.92
CA GLU A 348 8.80 38.42 3.81
C GLU A 348 8.64 36.91 3.97
N ASP A 349 9.71 36.21 4.36
CA ASP A 349 9.71 34.78 4.66
C ASP A 349 8.66 34.38 5.70
N LEU A 350 8.46 35.21 6.74
CA LEU A 350 7.46 34.97 7.77
C LEU A 350 6.05 35.32 7.29
N LYS A 351 5.86 36.38 6.49
CA LYS A 351 4.55 36.70 5.86
C LYS A 351 4.00 35.51 5.07
N ILE A 352 4.88 34.81 4.35
CA ILE A 352 4.50 33.63 3.57
C ILE A 352 4.08 32.48 4.47
N LYS A 353 4.84 32.19 5.53
CA LYS A 353 4.47 31.14 6.50
C LYS A 353 3.13 31.46 7.17
N ILE A 354 2.90 32.71 7.56
CA ILE A 354 1.62 33.18 8.12
C ILE A 354 0.48 32.89 7.13
N PHE A 355 0.63 33.33 5.88
CA PHE A 355 -0.40 33.14 4.85
C PHE A 355 -0.63 31.66 4.55
N PHE A 356 0.43 30.86 4.51
CA PHE A 356 0.35 29.42 4.32
C PHE A 356 -0.45 28.75 5.44
N VAL A 357 -0.08 29.00 6.70
CA VAL A 357 -0.75 28.42 7.88
C VAL A 357 -2.22 28.84 7.91
N ALA A 358 -2.51 30.12 7.66
CA ALA A 358 -3.88 30.61 7.57
C ALA A 358 -4.72 29.85 6.54
N ASN A 359 -4.15 29.55 5.37
CA ASN A 359 -4.81 28.76 4.33
C ASN A 359 -4.94 27.28 4.71
N ALA A 360 -3.90 26.69 5.32
CA ALA A 360 -3.87 25.29 5.72
C ALA A 360 -5.00 24.92 6.70
N PHE A 361 -5.38 25.87 7.55
CA PHE A 361 -6.45 25.69 8.53
C PHE A 361 -7.77 26.38 8.13
N ALA A 362 -7.89 26.84 6.89
CA ALA A 362 -9.08 27.51 6.35
C ALA A 362 -9.55 28.71 7.19
N ASN A 363 -8.61 29.48 7.72
CA ASN A 363 -8.87 30.64 8.56
C ASN A 363 -9.22 31.87 7.70
N GLU A 364 -10.47 31.94 7.24
CA GLU A 364 -10.94 32.91 6.24
C GLU A 364 -10.73 34.38 6.65
N ASP A 365 -10.89 34.75 7.93
CA ASP A 365 -10.81 36.16 8.35
C ASP A 365 -9.39 36.72 8.20
N ILE A 366 -8.39 35.97 8.68
CA ILE A 366 -7.00 36.37 8.52
C ILE A 366 -6.57 36.30 7.06
N VAL A 367 -6.96 35.28 6.28
CA VAL A 367 -6.65 35.22 4.83
C VAL A 367 -7.22 36.45 4.11
N LYS A 368 -8.46 36.84 4.42
CA LYS A 368 -9.10 38.02 3.81
C LYS A 368 -8.31 39.28 4.09
N LYS A 369 -7.89 39.47 5.34
CA LYS A 369 -7.06 40.61 5.74
C LYS A 369 -5.69 40.60 5.05
N LEU A 370 -5.02 39.45 5.01
CA LEU A 370 -3.71 39.29 4.37
C LEU A 370 -3.76 39.58 2.85
N LYS A 371 -4.85 39.19 2.15
CA LYS A 371 -5.04 39.53 0.73
C LYS A 371 -5.07 41.04 0.50
N HIS A 372 -5.75 41.81 1.36
CA HIS A 372 -5.74 43.28 1.27
C HIS A 372 -4.36 43.89 1.49
N LEU A 373 -3.46 43.16 2.17
CA LEU A 373 -2.08 43.55 2.43
C LEU A 373 -1.08 43.04 1.39
N GLY A 374 -1.57 42.58 0.23
CA GLY A 374 -0.74 42.19 -0.91
C GLY A 374 -0.35 40.71 -0.97
N MET A 375 -0.88 39.86 -0.08
CA MET A 375 -0.66 38.40 -0.14
C MET A 375 -1.57 37.69 -1.15
N ASP A 376 -2.17 38.42 -2.11
CA ASP A 376 -3.04 37.83 -3.12
C ASP A 376 -2.22 37.09 -4.19
N THR A 377 -2.70 35.92 -4.60
CA THR A 377 -2.05 35.10 -5.64
C THR A 377 -2.96 35.02 -6.86
N VAL A 378 -2.38 35.22 -8.05
CA VAL A 378 -3.10 34.96 -9.30
C VAL A 378 -3.21 33.45 -9.47
N PRO A 379 -4.43 32.86 -9.56
CA PRO A 379 -4.55 31.42 -9.75
C PRO A 379 -3.88 30.94 -11.03
N LEU A 380 -3.01 29.95 -10.88
CA LEU A 380 -2.28 29.31 -11.97
C LEU A 380 -3.01 28.03 -12.32
N PHE A 381 -3.82 28.05 -13.38
CA PHE A 381 -4.57 26.89 -13.83
C PHE A 381 -3.70 25.95 -14.66
N TRP A 382 -3.68 24.68 -14.28
CA TRP A 382 -3.11 23.64 -15.11
C TRP A 382 -4.10 23.29 -16.23
N PRO A 383 -3.65 22.99 -17.46
CA PRO A 383 -4.54 22.46 -18.48
C PRO A 383 -5.27 21.22 -17.97
N GLY A 384 -6.59 21.18 -18.09
CA GLY A 384 -7.40 20.04 -17.63
C GLY A 384 -8.82 20.44 -17.22
N PRO A 385 -9.56 19.48 -16.65
CA PRO A 385 -10.95 19.68 -16.25
C PRO A 385 -11.11 20.47 -14.94
N SER A 386 -10.03 20.72 -14.20
CA SER A 386 -10.10 21.44 -12.93
C SER A 386 -10.63 22.86 -13.10
N ILE A 387 -11.55 23.23 -12.21
CA ILE A 387 -11.93 24.63 -12.00
C ILE A 387 -11.08 25.29 -10.92
N LEU A 388 -10.18 24.53 -10.28
CA LEU A 388 -9.32 24.97 -9.19
C LEU A 388 -7.85 24.98 -9.65
N ALA A 389 -7.05 25.80 -8.98
CA ALA A 389 -5.61 25.87 -9.13
C ALA A 389 -4.93 25.61 -7.79
N SER A 390 -3.77 24.97 -7.84
CA SER A 390 -3.05 24.53 -6.64
C SER A 390 -2.45 25.68 -5.82
N ASN A 391 -2.44 26.91 -6.33
CA ASN A 391 -1.99 28.10 -5.59
C ASN A 391 -3.14 29.02 -5.15
N MET A 392 -4.40 28.57 -5.26
CA MET A 392 -5.54 29.33 -4.74
C MET A 392 -5.52 29.35 -3.22
N ASP A 393 -5.91 30.48 -2.65
CA ASP A 393 -6.25 30.56 -1.23
C ASP A 393 -7.65 29.99 -0.95
N ILE A 394 -7.97 29.78 0.34
CA ILE A 394 -9.24 29.20 0.78
C ILE A 394 -10.46 30.03 0.33
N ILE A 395 -10.36 31.36 0.33
CA ILE A 395 -11.46 32.26 -0.03
C ILE A 395 -11.69 32.20 -1.54
N THR A 396 -10.62 32.29 -2.33
CA THR A 396 -10.69 32.17 -3.79
C THR A 396 -11.28 30.81 -4.20
N THR A 397 -10.84 29.74 -3.54
CA THR A 397 -11.36 28.38 -3.76
C THR A 397 -12.87 28.32 -3.48
N LYS A 398 -13.30 28.76 -2.28
CA LYS A 398 -14.72 28.81 -1.89
C LYS A 398 -15.57 29.59 -2.88
N ASN A 399 -15.12 30.78 -3.30
CA ASN A 399 -15.83 31.63 -4.25
C ASN A 399 -15.96 30.98 -5.63
N ILE A 400 -14.93 30.28 -6.10
CA ILE A 400 -14.95 29.59 -7.40
C ILE A 400 -15.88 28.38 -7.36
N VAL A 401 -15.86 27.59 -6.28
CA VAL A 401 -16.79 26.46 -6.11
C VAL A 401 -18.22 26.98 -6.01
N GLU A 402 -18.48 28.02 -5.22
CA GLU A 402 -19.81 28.62 -5.11
C GLU A 402 -20.30 29.14 -6.47
N GLY A 403 -19.45 29.88 -7.19
CA GLY A 403 -19.75 30.39 -8.54
C GLY A 403 -20.03 29.27 -9.54
N PHE A 404 -19.29 28.16 -9.45
CA PHE A 404 -19.53 26.97 -10.26
C PHE A 404 -20.90 26.35 -9.96
N LEU A 405 -21.25 26.16 -8.69
CA LEU A 405 -22.54 25.60 -8.27
C LEU A 405 -23.71 26.51 -8.65
N LYS A 406 -23.61 27.82 -8.42
CA LYS A 406 -24.58 28.82 -8.89
C LYS A 406 -24.75 28.78 -10.41
N GLY A 407 -23.64 28.62 -11.14
CA GLY A 407 -23.67 28.44 -12.59
C GLY A 407 -24.42 27.18 -13.03
N LEU A 408 -24.22 26.05 -12.33
CA LEU A 408 -24.99 24.83 -12.58
C LEU A 408 -26.47 25.00 -12.24
N ARG A 409 -26.78 25.64 -11.11
CA ARG A 409 -28.15 25.92 -10.66
C ARG A 409 -28.91 26.75 -11.68
N LYS A 410 -28.34 27.89 -12.09
CA LYS A 410 -28.87 28.79 -13.12
C LYS A 410 -29.06 28.10 -14.47
N GLY A 411 -28.17 27.16 -14.82
CA GLY A 411 -28.25 26.37 -16.05
C GLY A 411 -29.25 25.21 -16.01
N GLY A 412 -29.95 24.99 -14.88
CA GLY A 412 -30.81 23.81 -14.70
C GLY A 412 -30.02 22.48 -14.73
N LEU A 413 -28.75 22.52 -14.30
CA LEU A 413 -27.84 21.38 -14.23
C LEU A 413 -27.51 20.98 -12.79
N LEU A 414 -27.96 21.75 -11.79
CA LEU A 414 -27.98 21.38 -10.37
C LEU A 414 -29.42 21.47 -9.86
N LEU A 415 -30.04 20.33 -9.58
CA LEU A 415 -31.44 20.21 -9.21
C LEU A 415 -31.59 19.59 -7.82
N THR A 416 -32.67 19.91 -7.12
CA THR A 416 -33.11 19.10 -5.98
C THR A 416 -33.75 17.80 -6.48
N ALA A 417 -33.84 16.78 -5.63
CA ALA A 417 -34.57 15.56 -5.94
C ALA A 417 -36.01 15.84 -6.42
N GLU A 418 -36.72 16.78 -5.77
CA GLU A 418 -38.08 17.18 -6.14
C GLU A 418 -38.16 17.80 -7.55
N GLU A 419 -37.19 18.61 -7.93
CA GLU A 419 -37.13 19.20 -9.27
C GLU A 419 -36.77 18.17 -10.33
N PHE A 420 -35.84 17.27 -10.04
CA PHE A 420 -35.50 16.17 -10.92
C PHE A 420 -36.68 15.20 -11.11
N ASN A 421 -37.50 15.00 -10.07
CA ASN A 421 -38.73 14.19 -10.13
C ASN A 421 -39.78 14.74 -11.10
N LYS A 422 -39.72 16.03 -11.44
CA LYS A 422 -40.60 16.65 -12.45
C LYS A 422 -40.12 16.42 -13.88
N LEU A 423 -38.90 15.91 -14.08
CA LEU A 423 -38.37 15.57 -15.40
C LEU A 423 -38.76 14.15 -15.81
N ASP A 424 -38.72 13.88 -17.11
CA ASP A 424 -38.84 12.52 -17.64
C ASP A 424 -37.57 11.72 -17.34
N LYS A 425 -37.58 11.00 -16.21
CA LYS A 425 -36.46 10.18 -15.75
C LYS A 425 -36.03 9.11 -16.75
N SER A 426 -36.91 8.68 -17.65
CA SER A 426 -36.56 7.67 -18.66
C SER A 426 -35.48 8.16 -19.63
N LYS A 427 -35.33 9.48 -19.78
CA LYS A 427 -34.29 10.13 -20.57
C LYS A 427 -32.93 10.19 -19.88
N TYR A 428 -32.82 9.74 -18.65
CA TYR A 428 -31.58 9.83 -17.88
C TYR A 428 -31.11 8.47 -17.38
N ILE A 429 -29.80 8.33 -17.21
CA ILE A 429 -29.15 7.20 -16.57
C ILE A 429 -28.30 7.72 -15.41
N SER A 430 -28.45 7.11 -14.24
CA SER A 430 -27.61 7.43 -13.09
C SER A 430 -26.16 7.04 -13.39
N LYS A 431 -25.27 7.95 -13.06
CA LYS A 431 -23.82 7.81 -13.03
C LYS A 431 -23.45 8.14 -11.58
N ILE A 432 -22.64 7.30 -10.95
CA ILE A 432 -22.27 7.40 -9.52
C ILE A 432 -21.81 8.84 -9.14
N ASP A 433 -21.76 9.14 -7.85
CA ASP A 433 -21.62 10.46 -7.24
C ASP A 433 -20.23 11.12 -7.46
N GLN A 434 -19.95 11.57 -8.69
CA GLN A 434 -18.71 12.29 -9.02
C GLN A 434 -19.00 13.56 -9.82
N ILE A 435 -19.03 14.69 -9.14
CA ILE A 435 -19.15 16.02 -9.76
C ILE A 435 -18.01 16.29 -10.77
N GLY A 436 -16.88 15.59 -10.64
CA GLY A 436 -15.79 15.53 -11.62
C GLY A 436 -16.27 15.22 -13.05
N ARG A 437 -17.37 14.47 -13.21
CA ARG A 437 -17.99 14.24 -14.53
C ARG A 437 -18.56 15.50 -15.17
N ILE A 438 -19.06 16.45 -14.39
CA ILE A 438 -19.53 17.74 -14.92
C ILE A 438 -18.35 18.64 -15.29
N GLN A 439 -17.26 18.59 -14.51
CA GLN A 439 -16.01 19.28 -14.81
C GLN A 439 -15.41 18.77 -16.14
N GLY A 440 -15.29 17.45 -16.31
CA GLY A 440 -14.83 16.83 -17.55
C GLY A 440 -15.71 17.16 -18.76
N LYS A 441 -17.05 17.20 -18.58
CA LYS A 441 -17.97 17.66 -19.63
C LYS A 441 -17.66 19.07 -20.09
N LYS A 442 -17.58 20.04 -19.16
CA LYS A 442 -17.31 21.45 -19.50
C LYS A 442 -15.96 21.61 -20.19
N PHE A 443 -14.96 20.82 -19.78
CA PHE A 443 -13.64 20.81 -20.39
C PHE A 443 -13.68 20.34 -21.86
N ILE A 444 -14.38 19.25 -22.15
CA ILE A 444 -14.57 18.78 -23.52
C ILE A 444 -15.35 19.81 -24.33
N GLU A 445 -16.47 20.34 -23.82
CA GLU A 445 -17.28 21.35 -24.52
C GLU A 445 -16.47 22.60 -24.89
N LYS A 446 -15.63 23.08 -23.96
CA LYS A 446 -14.70 24.18 -24.22
C LYS A 446 -13.75 23.86 -25.38
N LEU A 447 -13.10 22.69 -25.35
CA LEU A 447 -12.16 22.29 -26.41
C LEU A 447 -12.85 22.05 -27.76
N VAL A 448 -14.08 21.53 -27.75
CA VAL A 448 -14.93 21.38 -28.94
C VAL A 448 -15.18 22.74 -29.58
N GLN A 449 -15.55 23.75 -28.79
CA GLN A 449 -15.76 25.11 -29.27
C GLN A 449 -14.47 25.75 -29.78
N GLU A 450 -13.37 25.67 -29.03
CA GLU A 450 -12.07 26.27 -29.38
C GLU A 450 -11.46 25.69 -30.66
N ASN A 451 -11.73 24.41 -30.95
CA ASN A 451 -11.19 23.71 -32.13
C ASN A 451 -12.23 23.54 -33.26
N GLY A 452 -13.45 24.07 -33.10
CA GLY A 452 -14.51 23.99 -34.11
C GLY A 452 -14.94 22.56 -34.44
N LEU A 453 -14.92 21.64 -33.48
CA LEU A 453 -15.27 20.24 -33.68
C LEU A 453 -16.80 20.09 -33.75
N LYS A 454 -17.32 19.47 -34.80
CA LYS A 454 -18.78 19.38 -35.05
C LYS A 454 -19.39 18.06 -34.59
N TYR A 455 -18.61 16.98 -34.62
CA TYR A 455 -19.08 15.61 -34.36
C TYR A 455 -18.78 15.15 -32.94
N ILE A 456 -18.01 15.91 -32.16
CA ILE A 456 -17.73 15.57 -30.76
C ILE A 456 -18.79 16.17 -29.84
N LYS A 457 -19.43 15.30 -29.06
CA LYS A 457 -20.54 15.65 -28.17
C LYS A 457 -20.35 15.06 -26.78
N VAL A 458 -21.03 15.66 -25.81
CA VAL A 458 -21.13 15.14 -24.44
C VAL A 458 -22.59 15.15 -24.04
N PRO A 459 -23.16 14.05 -23.50
CA PRO A 459 -24.54 14.04 -23.04
C PRO A 459 -24.78 15.14 -22.00
N LYS A 460 -26.00 15.67 -21.92
CA LYS A 460 -26.38 16.57 -20.82
C LYS A 460 -26.16 15.83 -19.49
N LYS A 461 -25.46 16.47 -18.55
CA LYS A 461 -25.20 15.94 -17.20
C LYS A 461 -25.84 16.85 -16.18
N ILE A 462 -26.61 16.27 -15.26
CA ILE A 462 -27.34 16.95 -14.20
C ILE A 462 -26.84 16.39 -12.87
N ALA A 463 -26.44 17.27 -11.97
CA ALA A 463 -26.23 16.97 -10.57
C ALA A 463 -27.57 17.08 -9.83
N VAL A 464 -27.96 16.03 -9.12
CA VAL A 464 -29.20 15.98 -8.33
C VAL A 464 -28.83 15.85 -6.87
N ILE A 465 -29.28 16.80 -6.07
CA ILE A 465 -29.10 16.81 -4.62
C ILE A 465 -30.07 15.81 -4.03
N ASN A 466 -29.56 14.89 -3.21
CA ASN A 466 -30.35 13.81 -2.64
C ASN A 466 -31.33 14.32 -1.57
N GLU A 467 -32.40 13.56 -1.33
CA GLU A 467 -33.48 13.97 -0.43
C GLU A 467 -32.98 14.22 1.00
N GLY A 468 -33.48 15.27 1.65
CA GLY A 468 -33.10 15.62 3.02
C GLY A 468 -31.79 16.41 3.19
N VAL A 469 -31.01 16.58 2.12
CA VAL A 469 -29.76 17.37 2.13
C VAL A 469 -30.08 18.86 2.16
N LYS A 470 -29.59 19.59 3.18
CA LYS A 470 -29.79 21.05 3.34
C LYS A 470 -28.61 21.90 2.86
N SER A 471 -27.43 21.30 2.82
CA SER A 471 -26.19 21.89 2.33
C SER A 471 -25.38 20.82 1.62
N ILE A 472 -24.63 21.22 0.60
CA ILE A 472 -23.71 20.33 -0.10
C ILE A 472 -22.31 20.69 0.34
N SER A 473 -21.53 19.67 0.67
CA SER A 473 -20.16 19.77 1.10
C SER A 473 -19.23 19.12 0.09
N PHE A 474 -18.07 19.75 -0.14
CA PHE A 474 -17.03 19.21 -1.01
C PHE A 474 -15.69 19.19 -0.30
N SER A 475 -14.96 18.10 -0.42
CA SER A 475 -13.51 18.09 -0.21
C SER A 475 -12.78 18.28 -1.53
N VAL A 476 -11.58 18.85 -1.48
CA VAL A 476 -10.71 18.98 -2.66
C VAL A 476 -9.61 17.93 -2.57
N ALA A 477 -9.56 17.03 -3.55
CA ALA A 477 -8.50 16.05 -3.66
C ALA A 477 -7.16 16.72 -4.01
N SER A 478 -6.03 16.03 -3.76
CA SER A 478 -4.70 16.49 -4.23
C SER A 478 -4.61 16.62 -5.75
N SER A 479 -5.49 15.94 -6.48
CA SER A 479 -5.65 16.07 -7.93
C SER A 479 -6.38 17.36 -8.34
N LEU A 480 -6.92 18.14 -7.39
CA LEU A 480 -7.84 19.28 -7.56
C LEU A 480 -9.27 18.89 -7.98
N GLU A 481 -9.61 17.60 -7.91
CA GLU A 481 -10.98 17.14 -8.07
C GLU A 481 -11.85 17.55 -6.89
N LEU A 482 -13.09 18.00 -7.18
CA LEU A 482 -14.11 18.20 -6.16
C LEU A 482 -14.75 16.85 -5.85
N ILE A 483 -14.70 16.44 -4.58
CA ILE A 483 -15.30 15.20 -4.11
C ILE A 483 -16.46 15.57 -3.16
N PRO A 484 -17.72 15.31 -3.55
CA PRO A 484 -18.85 15.55 -2.66
C PRO A 484 -18.72 14.66 -1.41
N GLN A 485 -19.17 15.15 -0.27
CA GLN A 485 -19.23 14.34 0.94
C GLN A 485 -20.35 13.30 0.81
N GLU A 486 -20.05 12.04 1.16
CA GLU A 486 -21.03 10.94 1.29
C GLU A 486 -21.93 10.81 0.03
N ASP A 487 -23.22 10.57 0.23
CA ASP A 487 -24.25 10.42 -0.80
C ASP A 487 -25.06 11.71 -0.99
N GLN A 488 -24.43 12.88 -0.90
CA GLN A 488 -25.16 14.16 -1.01
C GLN A 488 -25.65 14.48 -2.44
N LEU A 489 -25.04 13.89 -3.46
CA LEU A 489 -25.22 14.28 -4.87
C LEU A 489 -25.15 13.07 -5.79
N THR A 490 -26.16 12.87 -6.63
CA THR A 490 -26.12 11.88 -7.71
C THR A 490 -26.08 12.52 -9.08
N ILE A 491 -25.19 12.02 -9.96
CA ILE A 491 -25.05 12.54 -11.31
C ILE A 491 -25.94 11.74 -12.26
N TYR A 492 -26.69 12.43 -13.11
CA TYR A 492 -27.50 11.83 -14.15
C TYR A 492 -26.99 12.30 -15.51
N ALA A 493 -26.71 11.35 -16.41
CA ALA A 493 -26.40 11.64 -17.79
C ALA A 493 -27.62 11.39 -18.67
N GLU A 494 -27.84 12.23 -19.67
CA GLU A 494 -28.84 12.00 -20.70
C GLU A 494 -28.56 10.69 -21.45
N ARG A 495 -29.62 9.91 -21.68
CA ARG A 495 -29.55 8.69 -22.49
C ARG A 495 -29.47 9.10 -23.94
N VAL A 496 -28.38 8.71 -24.58
CA VAL A 496 -28.22 8.79 -26.03
C VAL A 496 -28.18 7.38 -26.56
N LYS A 497 -28.88 7.15 -27.69
CA LYS A 497 -29.01 5.83 -28.30
C LYS A 497 -27.73 5.51 -29.08
N PRO A 498 -26.98 4.46 -28.71
CA PRO A 498 -25.80 4.06 -29.46
C PRO A 498 -26.21 3.44 -30.80
N VAL A 499 -25.40 3.67 -31.82
CA VAL A 499 -25.51 3.03 -33.13
C VAL A 499 -24.20 2.31 -33.46
N SER A 500 -24.32 1.14 -34.09
CA SER A 500 -23.16 0.42 -34.60
C SER A 500 -22.88 0.88 -36.03
N ARG A 501 -21.86 1.73 -36.20
CA ARG A 501 -21.42 2.21 -37.51
C ARG A 501 -19.91 2.46 -37.53
N LYS A 502 -19.37 2.63 -38.73
CA LYS A 502 -18.01 3.14 -38.92
C LYS A 502 -18.00 4.67 -38.83
N LEU A 503 -16.85 5.21 -38.44
CA LEU A 503 -16.58 6.64 -38.46
C LEU A 503 -16.30 7.10 -39.88
N SER A 504 -16.80 8.29 -40.23
CA SER A 504 -16.28 9.01 -41.38
C SER A 504 -14.84 9.44 -41.11
N LEU A 505 -14.09 9.76 -42.18
CA LEU A 505 -12.74 10.29 -42.02
C LEU A 505 -12.72 11.59 -41.21
N GLU A 506 -13.71 12.47 -41.40
CA GLU A 506 -13.83 13.75 -40.68
C GLU A 506 -14.07 13.52 -39.18
N GLU A 507 -15.00 12.63 -38.82
CA GLU A 507 -15.29 12.27 -37.43
C GLU A 507 -14.07 11.67 -36.73
N ALA A 508 -13.32 10.81 -37.42
CA ALA A 508 -12.12 10.20 -36.86
C ALA A 508 -10.99 11.22 -36.63
N ILE A 509 -10.84 12.19 -37.52
CA ILE A 509 -9.88 13.29 -37.35
C ILE A 509 -10.28 14.17 -36.16
N GLU A 510 -11.54 14.57 -36.06
CA GLU A 510 -12.01 15.34 -34.89
C GLU A 510 -11.85 14.55 -33.57
N PHE A 511 -12.10 13.24 -33.60
CA PHE A 511 -11.92 12.38 -32.43
C PHE A 511 -10.45 12.31 -32.00
N MET A 512 -9.54 12.20 -32.96
CA MET A 512 -8.11 12.28 -32.69
C MET A 512 -7.72 13.64 -32.09
N ILE A 513 -8.25 14.75 -32.62
CA ILE A 513 -7.97 16.11 -32.11
C ILE A 513 -8.39 16.22 -30.65
N ILE A 514 -9.61 15.80 -30.30
CA ILE A 514 -10.06 15.91 -28.92
C ILE A 514 -9.25 15.01 -27.97
N LEU A 515 -8.90 13.78 -28.37
CA LEU A 515 -8.05 12.89 -27.55
C LEU A 515 -6.63 13.43 -27.38
N GLU A 516 -6.08 14.07 -28.41
CA GLU A 516 -4.81 14.78 -28.34
C GLU A 516 -4.85 15.91 -27.29
N LYS A 517 -5.88 16.77 -27.34
CA LYS A 517 -5.99 17.94 -26.46
C LYS A 517 -6.36 17.58 -25.02
N THR A 518 -7.20 16.58 -24.84
CA THR A 518 -7.65 16.14 -23.51
C THR A 518 -6.67 15.19 -22.84
N GLY A 519 -5.87 14.46 -23.64
CA GLY A 519 -5.12 13.31 -23.18
C GLY A 519 -5.99 12.24 -22.54
N TYR A 520 -7.26 12.16 -22.95
CA TYR A 520 -8.23 11.22 -22.40
C TYR A 520 -7.73 9.79 -22.61
N ASN A 521 -7.50 9.06 -21.52
CA ASN A 521 -6.85 7.75 -21.57
C ASN A 521 -7.84 6.57 -21.53
N ASP A 522 -9.06 6.80 -21.08
CA ASP A 522 -10.06 5.75 -20.86
C ASP A 522 -11.04 5.60 -22.04
N PHE A 523 -10.52 5.55 -23.26
CA PHE A 523 -11.36 5.37 -24.46
C PHE A 523 -11.43 3.91 -24.93
N PHE A 524 -11.08 2.95 -24.08
CA PHE A 524 -11.41 1.55 -24.32
C PHE A 524 -12.67 1.19 -23.52
N GLY A 525 -13.63 0.50 -24.13
CA GLY A 525 -14.86 0.07 -23.45
C GLY A 525 -16.07 0.98 -23.69
N ARG A 526 -16.80 1.31 -22.62
CA ARG A 526 -18.13 1.97 -22.68
C ARG A 526 -18.07 3.47 -22.35
N ASN A 527 -16.94 4.13 -22.56
CA ASN A 527 -16.76 5.53 -22.15
C ASN A 527 -17.06 6.53 -23.25
N PHE A 528 -17.09 6.09 -24.50
CA PHE A 528 -17.77 6.77 -25.60
C PHE A 528 -18.61 5.79 -26.42
N PHE A 529 -19.58 6.30 -27.17
CA PHE A 529 -20.24 5.55 -28.24
C PHE A 529 -20.50 6.44 -29.45
N PHE A 530 -20.84 5.79 -30.56
CA PHE A 530 -21.34 6.48 -31.75
C PHE A 530 -22.85 6.63 -31.65
N ALA A 531 -23.34 7.80 -32.00
CA ALA A 531 -24.75 8.09 -32.24
C ALA A 531 -24.96 8.43 -33.72
N GLU A 532 -26.21 8.63 -34.13
CA GLU A 532 -26.54 9.03 -35.51
C GLU A 532 -25.88 10.36 -35.91
N ASP A 533 -25.67 11.24 -34.94
CA ASP A 533 -25.26 12.63 -35.11
C ASP A 533 -23.86 12.96 -34.57
N GLY A 534 -23.09 11.96 -34.14
CA GLY A 534 -21.69 12.15 -33.74
C GLY A 534 -21.14 11.11 -32.76
N ILE A 535 -20.05 11.47 -32.07
CA ILE A 535 -19.33 10.69 -31.07
C ILE A 535 -19.60 11.31 -29.70
N TYR A 536 -20.13 10.53 -28.78
CA TYR A 536 -20.51 11.01 -27.44
C TYR A 536 -19.56 10.48 -26.37
N PHE A 537 -18.96 11.39 -25.60
CA PHE A 537 -18.19 11.07 -24.39
C PHE A 537 -19.14 10.89 -23.21
N ILE A 538 -19.39 9.64 -22.82
CA ILE A 538 -20.33 9.30 -21.76
C ILE A 538 -19.66 9.50 -20.41
N ASP A 539 -18.49 8.87 -20.24
CA ASP A 539 -17.69 9.01 -19.04
C ASP A 539 -16.68 10.12 -19.24
N THR A 540 -16.60 10.98 -18.24
CA THR A 540 -15.72 12.15 -18.28
C THR A 540 -15.22 12.39 -16.87
N GLU A 541 -14.82 11.31 -16.19
CA GLU A 541 -14.29 11.41 -14.83
C GLU A 541 -13.00 12.23 -14.85
N TYR A 542 -12.76 12.95 -13.77
CA TYR A 542 -11.62 13.85 -13.66
C TYR A 542 -10.29 13.14 -13.93
N LYS A 543 -10.16 11.91 -13.41
CA LYS A 543 -8.94 11.08 -13.47
C LYS A 543 -8.58 10.60 -14.89
N ASP A 544 -9.52 10.65 -15.83
CA ASP A 544 -9.32 10.14 -17.18
C ASP A 544 -8.54 11.13 -18.06
N PHE A 545 -8.42 12.39 -17.64
CA PHE A 545 -7.80 13.47 -18.40
C PHE A 545 -6.32 13.62 -18.06
N ALA A 546 -5.46 13.49 -19.07
CA ALA A 546 -4.02 13.71 -18.96
C ALA A 546 -3.50 14.62 -20.10
N PRO A 547 -3.91 15.91 -20.17
CA PRO A 547 -3.70 16.76 -21.35
C PRO A 547 -2.23 17.02 -21.72
N THR A 548 -1.29 16.69 -20.83
CA THR A 548 0.16 16.76 -21.13
C THR A 548 0.74 15.47 -21.70
N ARG A 549 -0.04 14.39 -21.78
CA ARG A 549 0.39 13.05 -22.20
C ARG A 549 -0.68 12.35 -23.04
N PRO A 550 -0.89 12.79 -24.30
CA PRO A 550 -1.77 12.11 -25.22
C PRO A 550 -1.36 10.65 -25.41
N GLN A 551 -2.33 9.75 -25.41
CA GLN A 551 -2.11 8.32 -25.60
C GLN A 551 -2.00 7.97 -27.08
N TRP A 552 -0.96 8.47 -27.76
CA TRP A 552 -0.76 8.32 -29.21
C TRP A 552 -0.90 6.87 -29.70
N GLY A 553 -0.32 5.90 -28.98
CA GLY A 553 -0.45 4.48 -29.32
C GLY A 553 -1.91 4.01 -29.37
N SER A 554 -2.72 4.45 -28.41
CA SER A 554 -4.14 4.17 -28.38
C SER A 554 -4.89 4.96 -29.46
N ILE A 555 -4.53 6.23 -29.71
CA ILE A 555 -5.17 7.08 -30.73
C ILE A 555 -5.01 6.46 -32.13
N LYS A 556 -3.84 5.86 -32.41
CA LYS A 556 -3.57 5.15 -33.67
C LYS A 556 -4.59 4.04 -33.96
N THR A 557 -5.21 3.47 -32.93
CA THR A 557 -6.20 2.38 -33.08
C THR A 557 -7.54 2.84 -33.67
N ILE A 558 -7.81 4.16 -33.70
CA ILE A 558 -9.02 4.73 -34.34
C ILE A 558 -9.11 4.34 -35.83
N LYS A 559 -7.97 4.05 -36.49
CA LYS A 559 -7.96 3.52 -37.86
C LYS A 559 -8.83 2.27 -38.05
N ASN A 560 -9.06 1.50 -36.98
CA ASN A 560 -9.89 0.29 -37.02
C ASN A 560 -11.40 0.62 -37.00
N LEU A 561 -11.75 1.84 -36.63
CA LEU A 561 -13.12 2.36 -36.51
C LEU A 561 -13.59 3.08 -37.78
N VAL A 562 -12.68 3.42 -38.70
CA VAL A 562 -13.01 4.02 -40.02
C VAL A 562 -13.22 2.95 -41.11
N ASP A 563 -13.75 3.36 -42.25
CA ASP A 563 -13.80 2.55 -43.48
C ASP A 563 -12.35 2.21 -43.93
N PRO A 564 -12.05 0.95 -44.30
CA PRO A 564 -10.73 0.55 -44.77
C PRO A 564 -10.13 1.46 -45.85
N LYS A 565 -10.95 2.05 -46.73
CA LYS A 565 -10.47 2.95 -47.79
C LYS A 565 -9.92 4.28 -47.28
N ASP A 566 -10.30 4.69 -46.07
CA ASP A 566 -9.90 5.95 -45.44
C ASP A 566 -8.87 5.75 -44.31
N ALA A 567 -8.56 4.51 -43.94
CA ALA A 567 -7.61 4.17 -42.90
C ALA A 567 -6.20 4.74 -43.16
N GLU A 568 -5.73 4.68 -44.41
CA GLU A 568 -4.41 5.23 -44.79
C GLU A 568 -4.39 6.77 -44.72
N LYS A 569 -5.50 7.44 -45.08
CA LYS A 569 -5.60 8.90 -44.95
C LYS A 569 -5.61 9.32 -43.49
N PHE A 570 -6.33 8.58 -42.65
CA PHE A 570 -6.33 8.81 -41.20
C PHE A 570 -4.92 8.61 -40.62
N LEU A 571 -4.22 7.54 -41.00
CA LEU A 571 -2.84 7.29 -40.55
C LEU A 571 -1.87 8.39 -40.98
N ALA A 572 -2.01 8.92 -42.20
CA ALA A 572 -1.20 10.03 -42.67
C ALA A 572 -1.41 11.30 -41.82
N GLU A 573 -2.66 11.65 -41.50
CA GLU A 573 -2.95 12.79 -40.62
C GLU A 573 -2.48 12.52 -39.19
N TYR A 574 -2.63 11.28 -38.69
CA TYR A 574 -2.11 10.87 -37.38
C TYR A 574 -0.59 11.08 -37.27
N GLU A 575 0.20 10.58 -38.24
CA GLU A 575 1.66 10.71 -38.17
C GLU A 575 2.07 12.19 -38.27
N LYS A 576 1.41 12.98 -39.12
CA LYS A 576 1.63 14.42 -39.23
C LYS A 576 1.38 15.15 -37.89
N ARG A 577 0.27 14.85 -37.20
CA ARG A 577 -0.05 15.48 -35.90
C ARG A 577 0.88 15.00 -34.80
N LYS A 578 1.23 13.71 -34.78
CA LYS A 578 2.20 13.17 -33.83
C LYS A 578 3.57 13.81 -34.02
N GLU A 579 4.03 13.98 -35.26
CA GLU A 579 5.30 14.66 -35.55
C GLU A 579 5.27 16.13 -35.11
N ALA A 580 4.17 16.85 -35.39
CA ALA A 580 3.98 18.21 -34.90
C ALA A 580 3.99 18.28 -33.36
N TYR A 581 3.31 17.35 -32.70
CA TYR A 581 3.35 17.21 -31.25
C TYR A 581 4.77 16.94 -30.76
N ASP A 582 5.49 15.98 -31.34
CA ASP A 582 6.85 15.61 -30.92
C ASP A 582 7.84 16.78 -31.09
N LYS A 583 7.70 17.60 -32.16
CA LYS A 583 8.52 18.82 -32.37
C LYS A 583 8.33 19.88 -31.29
N GLU A 584 7.12 20.00 -30.76
CA GLU A 584 6.79 20.96 -29.70
C GLU A 584 7.04 20.41 -28.28
N LYS A 585 7.48 19.15 -28.15
CA LYS A 585 7.62 18.47 -26.86
C LYS A 585 8.55 19.21 -25.91
N GLU A 586 9.73 19.62 -26.37
CA GLU A 586 10.71 20.33 -25.53
C GLU A 586 10.17 21.67 -25.03
N SER A 587 9.45 22.41 -25.87
CA SER A 587 8.80 23.67 -25.48
C SER A 587 7.74 23.45 -24.39
N ARG A 588 6.91 22.40 -24.53
CA ARG A 588 5.90 22.05 -23.53
C ARG A 588 6.51 21.51 -22.24
N GLU A 589 7.58 20.71 -22.32
CA GLU A 589 8.33 20.27 -21.14
C GLU A 589 8.99 21.46 -20.44
N ALA A 590 9.51 22.43 -21.19
CA ALA A 590 10.03 23.68 -20.62
C ALA A 590 8.92 24.54 -20.00
N GLN A 591 7.74 24.62 -20.61
CA GLN A 591 6.58 25.31 -20.04
C GLN A 591 6.09 24.59 -18.78
N GLN A 592 6.00 23.27 -18.79
CA GLN A 592 5.68 22.45 -17.62
C GLN A 592 6.73 22.61 -16.53
N LYS A 593 8.02 22.70 -16.89
CA LYS A 593 9.10 22.93 -15.93
C LYS A 593 9.02 24.34 -15.36
N LYS A 594 8.73 25.37 -16.15
CA LYS A 594 8.49 26.73 -15.66
C LYS A 594 7.28 26.80 -14.75
N TYR A 595 6.20 26.11 -15.13
CA TYR A 595 5.01 25.96 -14.31
C TYR A 595 5.39 25.29 -12.99
N ARG A 596 5.96 24.08 -13.02
CA ARG A 596 6.45 23.36 -11.82
C ARG A 596 7.44 24.16 -10.98
N ALA A 597 8.36 24.90 -11.59
CA ALA A 597 9.31 25.75 -10.87
C ALA A 597 8.59 26.92 -10.18
N ALA A 598 7.53 27.46 -10.80
CA ALA A 598 6.63 28.37 -10.11
C ALA A 598 5.89 27.70 -8.95
N PHE A 599 5.80 26.35 -8.91
CA PHE A 599 5.27 25.54 -7.80
C PHE A 599 6.32 25.03 -6.80
N GLU A 600 7.60 24.94 -7.18
CA GLU A 600 8.74 24.58 -6.31
C GLU A 600 9.16 25.74 -5.41
N ASN A 601 8.62 26.93 -5.65
CA ASN A 601 8.70 28.03 -4.71
C ASN A 601 8.00 27.60 -3.40
N PRO A 602 8.60 27.76 -2.20
CA PRO A 602 7.91 27.46 -0.93
C PRO A 602 6.55 28.18 -0.78
N TYR A 603 6.34 29.23 -1.57
CA TYR A 603 5.15 30.07 -1.72
C TYR A 603 3.96 29.37 -2.41
N THR A 604 4.21 28.22 -3.04
CA THR A 604 3.24 27.43 -3.81
C THR A 604 3.04 26.01 -3.28
N MET A 605 3.72 25.63 -2.20
CA MET A 605 3.34 24.45 -1.40
C MET A 605 1.96 24.59 -0.74
N LEU A 606 1.22 25.70 -0.97
CA LEU A 606 -0.24 25.79 -0.79
C LEU A 606 -1.02 24.69 -1.53
N THR A 607 -0.37 23.89 -2.39
CA THR A 607 -0.93 22.82 -3.22
C THR A 607 -1.82 21.82 -2.50
N THR A 608 -1.78 21.75 -1.16
CA THR A 608 -2.72 20.95 -0.37
C THR A 608 -3.15 21.58 0.95
N GLY A 609 -2.90 22.88 1.21
CA GLY A 609 -3.26 23.49 2.51
C GLY A 609 -4.74 23.30 2.85
N TYR A 610 -5.61 23.53 1.88
CA TYR A 610 -7.05 23.24 1.99
C TYR A 610 -7.43 21.85 1.44
N ALA A 611 -6.48 21.05 0.95
CA ALA A 611 -6.81 19.70 0.48
C ALA A 611 -7.09 18.83 1.71
N GLY A 612 -8.37 18.49 1.89
CA GLY A 612 -8.90 17.91 3.12
C GLY A 612 -9.80 18.86 3.92
N HIS A 613 -9.83 20.16 3.58
CA HIS A 613 -10.87 21.05 4.07
C HIS A 613 -12.20 20.79 3.36
N GLU A 614 -13.27 20.88 4.12
CA GLU A 614 -14.64 20.69 3.65
C GLU A 614 -15.29 22.06 3.37
N PHE A 615 -15.71 22.27 2.12
CA PHE A 615 -16.45 23.46 1.71
C PHE A 615 -17.94 23.18 1.71
N ALA A 616 -18.66 23.68 2.71
CA ALA A 616 -20.11 23.53 2.83
C ALA A 616 -20.86 24.75 2.25
N PHE A 617 -21.87 24.49 1.40
CA PHE A 617 -22.71 25.49 0.76
C PHE A 617 -24.19 25.24 1.07
N GLN A 618 -24.86 26.23 1.65
CA GLN A 618 -26.29 26.15 1.93
C GLN A 618 -27.10 26.20 0.63
N LEU A 619 -28.09 25.32 0.46
CA LEU A 619 -28.86 25.29 -0.79
C LEU A 619 -29.58 26.61 -1.09
N CYS A 620 -30.03 27.31 -0.06
CA CYS A 620 -30.67 28.62 -0.20
C CYS A 620 -29.70 29.70 -0.72
N SER A 621 -28.38 29.57 -0.50
CA SER A 621 -27.40 30.52 -1.02
C SER A 621 -27.03 30.27 -2.47
N LEU A 622 -27.40 29.12 -3.04
CA LEU A 622 -27.16 28.76 -4.44
C LEU A 622 -28.28 29.22 -5.39
N ALA A 623 -29.41 29.68 -4.85
CA ALA A 623 -30.63 30.04 -5.57
C ALA A 623 -30.47 31.30 -6.46
#